data_AF-L8HIK4-F1
#
_entry.id   AF-L8HIK4-F1
#
_cell.length_a   1.000
_cell.length_b   1.000
_cell.length_c   1.000
_cell.angle_alpha   90.00
_cell.angle_beta   90.00
_cell.angle_gamma   90.00
#
_symmetry.space_group_name_H-M   'P 1'
#
loop_
_entity.id
_entity.type
_entity.pdbx_description
1 polymer ?
#
loop_
_entity_poly.entity_id
_entity_poly.type
_entity_poly.pdbx_seq_one_letter_code
_entity_poly.pdbx_strand_id
1 'polypeptide(L)'
;MSPIPTSPTLAAAAAPKAETKRPAPIKLNDATRQKCFEMLAEALEQSESDADYFELALDIEAEMFKLFGETNPNYKAKFRQLFMNLKNVKNHDLRLGVLNGHISPERLCQMTSQELASKELQEQRKALEEACLKEAIRGGQKQATTNMFRCHKCKKRECTYYQLQTRSADEPMTTFVQCTNCNNRWRF
;
A
#
# COMPACT_ATOMS: atom_id res chain seq x y z
N MET A 1 -43.48 5.96 -39.85
CA MET A 1 -43.34 4.62 -39.23
C MET A 1 -42.49 3.79 -40.17
N SER A 2 -41.17 3.85 -39.96
CA SER A 2 -40.21 3.12 -40.77
C SER A 2 -39.82 1.84 -40.02
N PRO A 3 -39.88 0.66 -40.65
CA PRO A 3 -39.58 -0.60 -39.99
C PRO A 3 -38.07 -0.74 -39.75
N ILE A 4 -37.74 -1.24 -38.56
CA ILE A 4 -36.41 -1.58 -38.09
C ILE A 4 -35.94 -2.86 -38.82
N PRO A 5 -34.76 -2.90 -39.44
CA PRO A 5 -34.16 -4.15 -39.88
C PRO A 5 -33.54 -4.90 -38.70
N THR A 6 -34.09 -6.09 -38.41
CA THR A 6 -33.52 -7.11 -37.53
C THR A 6 -32.26 -7.70 -38.15
N SER A 7 -31.19 -7.77 -37.36
CA SER A 7 -29.96 -8.51 -37.68
C SER A 7 -29.75 -9.67 -36.70
N PRO A 8 -29.04 -10.72 -37.14
CA PRO A 8 -29.32 -12.09 -36.74
C PRO A 8 -28.49 -12.58 -35.55
N THR A 9 -29.06 -13.59 -34.89
CA THR A 9 -28.42 -14.57 -34.00
C THR A 9 -27.05 -15.02 -34.53
N LEU A 10 -26.02 -14.85 -33.70
CA LEU A 10 -24.74 -15.54 -33.86
C LEU A 10 -24.53 -16.47 -32.67
N ALA A 11 -24.45 -17.75 -33.01
CA ALA A 11 -24.14 -18.87 -32.15
C ALA A 11 -22.79 -18.65 -31.45
N ALA A 12 -22.77 -18.84 -30.13
CA ALA A 12 -21.55 -19.03 -29.37
C ALA A 12 -20.98 -20.41 -29.71
N ALA A 13 -20.16 -20.46 -30.75
CA ALA A 13 -19.37 -21.64 -31.09
C ALA A 13 -18.30 -21.88 -30.02
N ALA A 14 -18.36 -23.07 -29.42
CA ALA A 14 -17.37 -23.59 -28.50
C ALA A 14 -15.97 -23.57 -29.13
N ALA A 15 -15.05 -22.85 -28.49
CA ALA A 15 -13.63 -22.86 -28.84
C ALA A 15 -12.97 -24.16 -28.32
N PRO A 16 -12.04 -24.76 -29.09
CA PRO A 16 -11.47 -26.07 -28.81
C PRO A 16 -10.44 -26.01 -27.68
N LYS A 17 -10.43 -27.06 -26.85
CA LYS A 17 -9.40 -27.32 -25.84
C LYS A 17 -8.07 -27.56 -26.56
N ALA A 18 -7.15 -26.60 -26.46
CA ALA A 18 -5.77 -26.76 -26.90
C ALA A 18 -4.99 -27.52 -25.82
N GLU A 19 -4.84 -28.83 -26.01
CA GLU A 19 -3.84 -29.65 -25.33
C GLU A 19 -2.45 -29.05 -25.59
N THR A 20 -1.86 -28.40 -24.59
CA THR A 20 -0.54 -27.78 -24.72
C THR A 20 0.49 -28.67 -24.04
N LYS A 21 1.01 -29.57 -24.89
CA LYS A 21 2.34 -30.19 -24.88
C LYS A 21 3.32 -29.56 -23.86
N ARG A 22 3.73 -30.34 -22.85
CA ARG A 22 4.83 -30.03 -21.90
C ARG A 22 6.02 -29.37 -22.62
N PRO A 23 6.37 -28.12 -22.31
CA PRO A 23 7.62 -27.57 -22.78
C PRO A 23 8.77 -28.14 -21.94
N ALA A 24 9.84 -28.54 -22.64
CA ALA A 24 11.07 -29.10 -22.09
C ALA A 24 11.72 -28.16 -21.04
N PRO A 25 12.53 -28.69 -20.11
CA PRO A 25 13.10 -27.91 -19.02
C PRO A 25 14.09 -26.89 -19.60
N ILE A 26 13.73 -25.61 -19.50
CA ILE A 26 14.62 -24.52 -19.88
C ILE A 26 15.78 -24.55 -18.89
N LYS A 27 16.98 -24.90 -19.37
CA LYS A 27 18.19 -24.96 -18.56
C LYS A 27 18.50 -23.56 -18.02
N LEU A 28 18.28 -23.40 -16.74
CA LEU A 28 18.63 -22.21 -16.00
C LEU A 28 20.15 -22.23 -15.79
N ASN A 29 20.89 -21.41 -16.54
CA ASN A 29 22.36 -21.51 -16.67
C ASN A 29 23.16 -21.15 -15.41
N ASP A 30 22.50 -20.75 -14.32
CA ASP A 30 23.12 -20.29 -13.08
C ASP A 30 22.60 -21.14 -11.90
N ALA A 31 23.52 -21.75 -11.14
CA ALA A 31 23.20 -22.61 -10.00
C ALA A 31 22.39 -21.87 -8.92
N THR A 32 22.52 -20.55 -8.83
CA THR A 32 21.72 -19.73 -7.91
C THR A 32 20.27 -19.62 -8.36
N ARG A 33 20.04 -19.47 -9.66
CA ARG A 33 18.70 -19.40 -10.25
C ARG A 33 17.99 -20.76 -10.13
N GLN A 34 18.72 -21.87 -10.31
CA GLN A 34 18.17 -23.23 -10.10
C GLN A 34 17.69 -23.45 -8.67
N LYS A 35 18.47 -23.04 -7.67
CA LYS A 35 18.06 -23.11 -6.26
C LYS A 35 16.86 -22.21 -5.96
N CYS A 36 16.81 -21.02 -6.57
CA CYS A 36 15.63 -20.15 -6.47
C CYS A 36 14.38 -20.84 -7.03
N PHE A 37 14.49 -21.46 -8.18
CA PHE A 37 13.38 -22.20 -8.77
C PHE A 37 12.90 -23.35 -7.87
N GLU A 38 13.82 -24.19 -7.38
CA GLU A 38 13.53 -25.33 -6.50
C GLU A 38 12.82 -24.88 -5.22
N MET A 39 13.29 -23.81 -4.58
CA MET A 39 12.65 -23.25 -3.39
C MET A 39 11.24 -22.70 -3.68
N LEU A 40 11.00 -22.08 -4.84
CA LEU A 40 9.66 -21.63 -5.22
C LEU A 40 8.71 -22.80 -5.46
N ALA A 41 9.18 -23.84 -6.14
CA ALA A 41 8.40 -25.06 -6.37
C ALA A 41 8.00 -25.69 -5.03
N GLU A 42 8.92 -25.83 -4.06
CA GLU A 42 8.62 -26.35 -2.71
C GLU A 42 7.56 -25.50 -1.98
N ALA A 43 7.61 -24.16 -2.11
CA ALA A 43 6.62 -23.28 -1.49
C ALA A 43 5.22 -23.41 -2.10
N LEU A 44 5.12 -23.75 -3.39
CA LEU A 44 3.87 -23.94 -4.11
C LEU A 44 3.32 -25.37 -3.99
N GLU A 45 4.18 -26.37 -3.77
CA GLU A 45 3.82 -27.78 -3.59
C GLU A 45 3.00 -28.02 -2.30
N GLN A 46 3.10 -27.14 -1.30
CA GLN A 46 2.25 -27.19 -0.09
C GLN A 46 0.75 -26.92 -0.33
N SER A 47 0.32 -26.63 -1.55
CA SER A 47 -1.11 -26.52 -1.89
C SER A 47 -1.54 -27.75 -2.67
N GLU A 48 -2.58 -28.44 -2.19
CA GLU A 48 -3.25 -29.55 -2.88
C GLU A 48 -4.03 -29.07 -4.10
N SER A 49 -3.34 -28.50 -5.09
CA SER A 49 -3.95 -28.03 -6.33
C SER A 49 -3.12 -28.52 -7.50
N ASP A 50 -3.79 -29.22 -8.43
CA ASP A 50 -3.23 -29.87 -9.62
C ASP A 50 -2.73 -28.91 -10.72
N ALA A 51 -2.60 -27.63 -10.42
CA ALA A 51 -2.13 -26.64 -11.38
C ALA A 51 -0.62 -26.78 -11.58
N ASP A 52 -0.15 -26.53 -12.82
CA ASP A 52 1.25 -26.66 -13.21
C ASP A 52 2.15 -25.63 -12.50
N TYR A 53 2.47 -25.89 -11.23
CA TYR A 53 3.31 -25.07 -10.37
C TYR A 53 4.72 -24.87 -10.94
N PHE A 54 5.19 -25.81 -11.76
CA PHE A 54 6.46 -25.71 -12.48
C PHE A 54 6.47 -24.59 -13.51
N GLU A 55 5.41 -24.42 -14.31
CA GLU A 55 5.34 -23.38 -15.34
C GLU A 55 5.21 -22.00 -14.70
N LEU A 56 4.37 -21.88 -13.67
CA LEU A 56 4.21 -20.66 -12.90
C LEU A 56 5.53 -20.22 -12.22
N ALA A 57 6.27 -21.16 -11.63
CA ALA A 57 7.56 -20.86 -11.02
C ALA A 57 8.62 -20.43 -12.06
N LEU A 58 8.58 -20.97 -13.28
CA LEU A 58 9.43 -20.54 -14.38
C LEU A 58 9.08 -19.13 -14.83
N ASP A 59 7.80 -18.82 -14.95
CA ASP A 59 7.33 -17.48 -15.35
C ASP A 59 7.70 -16.41 -14.32
N ILE A 60 7.54 -16.70 -13.01
CA ILE A 60 7.96 -15.79 -11.93
C ILE A 60 9.47 -15.54 -11.99
N GLU A 61 10.26 -16.58 -12.21
CA GLU A 61 11.72 -16.46 -12.34
C GLU A 61 12.12 -15.63 -13.57
N ALA A 62 11.46 -15.85 -14.71
CA ALA A 62 11.70 -15.11 -15.93
C ALA A 62 11.36 -13.62 -15.77
N GLU A 63 10.22 -13.29 -15.15
CA GLU A 63 9.84 -11.90 -14.86
C GLU A 63 10.80 -11.24 -13.85
N MET A 64 11.23 -11.96 -12.81
CA MET A 64 12.25 -11.49 -11.89
C MET A 64 13.58 -11.18 -12.60
N PHE A 65 14.03 -12.07 -13.48
CA PHE A 65 15.28 -11.89 -14.21
C PHE A 65 15.20 -10.72 -15.21
N LYS A 66 14.05 -10.52 -15.88
CA LYS A 66 13.83 -9.35 -16.75
C LYS A 66 13.95 -8.03 -16.00
N LEU A 67 13.46 -7.96 -14.75
CA LEU A 67 13.51 -6.74 -13.94
C LEU A 67 14.90 -6.42 -13.40
N PHE A 68 15.67 -7.43 -12.99
CA PHE A 68 16.96 -7.23 -12.32
C PHE A 68 18.17 -7.39 -13.25
N GLY A 69 18.05 -8.10 -14.37
CA GLY A 69 19.09 -8.32 -15.40
C GLY A 69 20.29 -9.18 -14.97
N GLU A 70 20.59 -9.24 -13.67
CA GLU A 70 21.74 -9.93 -13.07
C GLU A 70 21.38 -10.54 -11.72
N THR A 71 22.18 -11.53 -11.30
CA THR A 71 22.09 -12.20 -9.99
C THR A 71 22.62 -11.32 -8.85
N ASN A 72 22.07 -10.11 -8.73
CA ASN A 72 22.44 -9.13 -7.73
C ASN A 72 21.92 -9.51 -6.32
N PRO A 73 22.51 -8.97 -5.24
CA PRO A 73 22.00 -9.19 -3.88
C PRO A 73 20.54 -8.74 -3.71
N ASN A 74 20.11 -7.72 -4.48
CA ASN A 74 18.72 -7.25 -4.52
C ASN A 74 17.77 -8.30 -5.12
N TYR A 75 18.20 -9.05 -6.13
CA TYR A 75 17.46 -10.18 -6.69
C TYR A 75 17.23 -11.25 -5.62
N LYS A 76 18.29 -11.64 -4.89
CA LYS A 76 18.19 -12.63 -3.79
C LYS A 76 17.32 -12.15 -2.62
N ALA A 77 17.34 -10.85 -2.31
CA ALA A 77 16.50 -10.28 -1.26
C ALA A 77 15.03 -10.32 -1.64
N LYS A 78 14.69 -9.88 -2.86
CA LYS A 78 13.33 -9.90 -3.39
C LYS A 78 12.81 -11.34 -3.56
N PHE A 79 13.66 -12.26 -4.02
CA PHE A 79 13.34 -13.68 -4.09
C PHE A 79 12.98 -14.27 -2.72
N ARG A 80 13.84 -14.06 -1.71
CA ARG A 80 13.57 -14.53 -0.33
C ARG A 80 12.27 -13.94 0.22
N GLN A 81 11.99 -12.68 -0.09
CA GLN A 81 10.76 -12.02 0.29
C GLN A 81 9.52 -12.65 -0.36
N LEU A 82 9.55 -12.92 -1.67
CA LEU A 82 8.44 -13.60 -2.37
C LEU A 82 8.22 -15.01 -1.80
N PHE A 83 9.30 -15.78 -1.67
CA PHE A 83 9.28 -17.12 -1.10
C PHE A 83 8.65 -17.16 0.30
N MET A 84 9.07 -16.26 1.20
CA MET A 84 8.54 -16.21 2.57
C MET A 84 7.05 -15.84 2.62
N ASN A 85 6.57 -14.98 1.71
CA ASN A 85 5.16 -14.62 1.64
C ASN A 85 4.30 -15.74 1.06
N LEU A 86 4.79 -16.45 0.04
CA LEU A 86 4.10 -17.61 -0.58
C LEU A 86 4.05 -18.83 0.34
N LYS A 87 5.13 -19.07 1.10
CA LYS A 87 5.24 -20.17 2.08
C LYS A 87 4.40 -19.93 3.35
N ASN A 88 3.93 -18.70 3.58
CA ASN A 88 3.19 -18.39 4.80
C ASN A 88 1.81 -19.06 4.80
N VAL A 89 1.57 -19.92 5.80
CA VAL A 89 0.31 -20.67 5.97
C VAL A 89 -0.90 -19.73 6.09
N LYS A 90 -0.71 -18.55 6.69
CA LYS A 90 -1.77 -17.54 6.85
C LYS A 90 -2.13 -16.81 5.55
N ASN A 91 -1.30 -16.94 4.51
CA ASN A 91 -1.47 -16.29 3.21
C ASN A 91 -1.95 -17.26 2.13
N HIS A 92 -2.81 -18.22 2.49
CA HIS A 92 -3.32 -19.19 1.52
C HIS A 92 -4.07 -18.52 0.35
N ASP A 93 -4.82 -17.44 0.62
CA ASP A 93 -5.50 -16.65 -0.40
C ASP A 93 -4.55 -16.07 -1.46
N LEU A 94 -3.36 -15.61 -1.05
CA LEU A 94 -2.38 -15.06 -1.98
C LEU A 94 -1.88 -16.17 -2.91
N ARG A 95 -1.55 -17.32 -2.33
CA ARG A 95 -1.08 -18.49 -3.08
C ARG A 95 -2.13 -19.02 -4.04
N LEU A 96 -3.39 -19.14 -3.62
CA LEU A 96 -4.50 -19.47 -4.51
C LEU A 96 -4.70 -18.41 -5.60
N GLY A 97 -4.56 -17.13 -5.26
CA GLY A 97 -4.67 -16.04 -6.24
C GLY A 97 -3.60 -16.08 -7.32
N VAL A 98 -2.37 -16.46 -6.96
CA VAL A 98 -1.29 -16.67 -7.94
C VAL A 98 -1.56 -17.94 -8.77
N LEU A 99 -1.99 -19.03 -8.12
CA LEU A 99 -2.24 -20.31 -8.78
C LEU A 99 -3.42 -20.29 -9.75
N ASN A 100 -4.48 -19.56 -9.41
CA ASN A 100 -5.65 -19.34 -10.26
C ASN A 100 -5.41 -18.26 -11.34
N GLY A 101 -4.22 -17.64 -11.39
CA GLY A 101 -3.89 -16.60 -12.36
C GLY A 101 -4.55 -15.23 -12.09
N HIS A 102 -5.14 -15.02 -10.91
CA HIS A 102 -5.68 -13.71 -10.51
C HIS A 102 -4.55 -12.69 -10.29
N ILE A 103 -3.37 -13.15 -9.89
CA ILE A 103 -2.17 -12.34 -9.72
C ILE A 103 -1.16 -12.77 -10.78
N SER A 104 -0.92 -11.93 -11.78
CA SER A 104 0.10 -12.17 -12.80
C SER A 104 1.52 -12.20 -12.19
N PRO A 105 2.44 -13.02 -12.71
CA PRO A 105 3.84 -13.06 -12.28
C PRO A 105 4.54 -11.70 -12.31
N GLU A 106 4.26 -10.88 -13.33
CA GLU A 106 4.81 -9.52 -13.45
C GLU A 106 4.39 -8.64 -12.27
N ARG A 107 3.08 -8.62 -11.98
CA ARG A 107 2.53 -7.89 -10.82
C ARG A 107 3.12 -8.39 -9.51
N LEU A 108 3.26 -9.70 -9.34
CA LEU A 108 3.85 -10.30 -8.13
C LEU A 108 5.27 -9.77 -7.89
N CYS A 109 6.08 -9.63 -8.94
CA CYS A 109 7.45 -9.12 -8.85
C CYS A 109 7.50 -7.62 -8.51
N GLN A 110 6.54 -6.84 -9.00
CA GLN A 110 6.46 -5.41 -8.74
C GLN A 110 5.91 -5.08 -7.33
N MET A 111 5.03 -5.92 -6.78
CA MET A 111 4.39 -5.68 -5.47
C MET A 111 5.39 -5.64 -4.30
N THR A 112 5.07 -4.82 -3.30
CA THR A 112 5.90 -4.65 -2.10
C THR A 112 5.67 -5.76 -1.08
N SER A 113 6.61 -5.97 -0.14
CA SER A 113 6.48 -6.98 0.93
C SER A 113 5.25 -6.76 1.80
N GLN A 114 4.86 -5.50 1.92
CA GLN A 114 3.72 -5.09 2.73
C GLN A 114 2.40 -5.45 2.05
N GLU A 115 2.31 -5.33 0.72
CA GLU A 115 1.13 -5.71 -0.06
C GLU A 115 0.97 -7.23 -0.21
N LEU A 116 2.07 -7.99 -0.07
CA LEU A 116 2.08 -9.46 -0.14
C LEU A 116 1.82 -10.14 1.21
N ALA A 117 1.69 -9.37 2.29
CA ALA A 117 1.39 -9.89 3.61
C ALA A 117 -0.07 -10.37 3.71
N SER A 118 -0.44 -11.05 4.80
CA SER A 118 -1.83 -11.49 5.01
C SER A 118 -2.77 -10.29 4.94
N LYS A 119 -3.97 -10.50 4.40
CA LYS A 119 -5.00 -9.45 4.35
C LYS A 119 -5.25 -8.84 5.73
N GLU A 120 -5.29 -9.69 6.76
CA GLU A 120 -5.43 -9.26 8.16
C GLU A 120 -4.26 -8.37 8.63
N LEU A 121 -3.01 -8.77 8.36
CA LEU A 121 -1.84 -7.99 8.76
C LEU A 121 -1.71 -6.69 7.96
N GLN A 122 -2.10 -6.72 6.69
CA GLN A 122 -2.15 -5.54 5.84
C GLN A 122 -3.16 -4.53 6.38
N GLU A 123 -4.34 -4.99 6.76
CA GLU A 123 -5.38 -4.15 7.35
C GLU A 123 -4.96 -3.59 8.71
N GLN A 124 -4.35 -4.40 9.58
CA GLN A 124 -3.83 -3.95 10.87
C GLN A 124 -2.75 -2.88 10.72
N ARG A 125 -1.81 -3.07 9.78
CA ARG A 125 -0.77 -2.07 9.48
C ARG A 125 -1.38 -0.76 8.97
N LYS A 126 -2.31 -0.85 8.03
CA LYS A 126 -3.00 0.31 7.48
C LYS A 126 -3.79 1.06 8.56
N ALA A 127 -4.50 0.33 9.42
CA ALA A 127 -5.24 0.92 10.54
C ALA A 127 -4.30 1.64 11.53
N LEU A 128 -3.14 1.04 11.83
CA LEU A 128 -2.13 1.66 12.70
C LEU A 128 -1.52 2.91 12.07
N GLU A 129 -1.16 2.87 10.78
CA GLU A 129 -0.64 4.02 10.04
C GLU A 129 -1.66 5.17 10.00
N GLU A 130 -2.93 4.84 9.71
CA GLU A 130 -4.01 5.82 9.75
C GLU A 130 -4.23 6.39 11.15
N ALA A 131 -4.14 5.57 12.20
CA ALA A 131 -4.27 6.02 13.58
C ALA A 131 -3.13 6.98 13.96
N CYS A 132 -1.89 6.60 13.65
CA CYS A 132 -0.69 7.42 13.87
C CYS A 132 -0.80 8.77 13.13
N LEU A 133 -1.23 8.76 11.86
CA LEU A 133 -1.43 9.99 11.09
C LEU A 133 -2.53 10.87 11.71
N LYS A 134 -3.66 10.28 12.12
CA LYS A 134 -4.76 11.02 12.77
C LYS A 134 -4.30 11.65 14.08
N GLU A 135 -3.49 10.95 14.86
CA GLU A 135 -2.92 11.46 16.11
C GLU A 135 -1.92 12.59 15.86
N ALA A 136 -1.05 12.46 14.86
CA ALA A 136 -0.12 13.51 14.47
C ALA A 136 -0.83 14.81 14.06
N ILE A 137 -1.92 14.69 13.28
CA ILE A 137 -2.74 15.84 12.89
C ILE A 137 -3.46 16.45 14.12
N ARG A 138 -4.00 15.60 15.01
CA ARG A 138 -4.68 16.05 16.23
C ARG A 138 -3.74 16.72 17.23
N GLY A 139 -2.47 16.32 17.25
CA GLY A 139 -1.41 16.83 18.12
C GLY A 139 -0.90 18.23 17.78
N GLY A 140 -1.37 18.85 16.67
CA GLY A 140 -1.06 20.24 16.38
C GLY A 140 -1.39 21.14 17.58
N GLN A 141 -0.46 22.01 17.98
CA GLN A 141 -0.60 22.85 19.19
C GLN A 141 -1.90 23.67 19.12
N LYS A 142 -2.93 23.24 19.86
CA LYS A 142 -4.14 24.03 20.05
C LYS A 142 -3.76 25.26 20.86
N GLN A 143 -3.80 26.43 20.23
CA GLN A 143 -3.54 27.69 20.93
C GLN A 143 -4.58 27.87 22.05
N ALA A 144 -4.11 28.06 23.28
CA ALA A 144 -4.98 28.29 24.43
C ALA A 144 -5.81 29.56 24.18
N THR A 145 -7.11 29.37 23.95
CA THR A 145 -8.03 30.45 23.57
C THR A 145 -8.90 30.81 24.78
N THR A 146 -9.00 32.09 25.10
CA THR A 146 -9.87 32.64 26.14
C THR A 146 -11.06 33.39 25.51
N ASN A 147 -12.17 33.49 26.25
CA ASN A 147 -13.36 34.25 25.88
C ASN A 147 -13.43 35.65 26.52
N MET A 148 -12.38 36.05 27.26
CA MET A 148 -12.37 37.30 28.04
C MET A 148 -12.35 38.57 27.17
N PHE A 149 -11.82 38.47 25.94
CA PHE A 149 -11.68 39.60 25.02
C PHE A 149 -12.52 39.41 23.77
N ARG A 150 -13.20 40.47 23.31
CA ARG A 150 -13.93 40.48 22.04
C ARG A 150 -13.12 41.22 20.98
N CYS A 151 -12.81 40.57 19.87
CA CYS A 151 -12.06 41.20 18.78
C CYS A 151 -12.90 42.29 18.11
N HIS A 152 -12.36 43.49 17.94
CA HIS A 152 -13.06 44.59 17.26
C HIS A 152 -13.25 44.32 15.75
N LYS A 153 -12.33 43.59 15.10
CA LYS A 153 -12.35 43.37 13.65
C LYS A 153 -13.33 42.27 13.22
N CYS A 154 -13.29 41.10 13.86
CA CYS A 154 -14.14 39.96 13.51
C CYS A 154 -15.30 39.70 14.50
N LYS A 155 -15.41 40.48 15.59
CA LYS A 155 -16.45 40.38 16.64
C LYS A 155 -16.52 39.05 17.40
N LYS A 156 -15.68 38.07 17.09
CA LYS A 156 -15.52 36.80 17.81
C LYS A 156 -14.76 37.01 19.12
N ARG A 157 -14.99 36.12 20.09
CA ARG A 157 -14.33 36.13 21.41
C ARG A 157 -13.13 35.20 21.53
N GLU A 158 -12.77 34.51 20.46
CA GLU A 158 -11.62 33.61 20.43
C GLU A 158 -10.31 34.41 20.31
N CYS A 159 -9.68 34.66 21.47
CA CYS A 159 -8.41 35.38 21.56
C CYS A 159 -7.42 34.63 22.45
N THR A 160 -6.12 34.76 22.18
CA THR A 160 -5.04 34.42 23.10
C THR A 160 -4.54 35.69 23.77
N TYR A 161 -4.10 35.60 25.02
CA TYR A 161 -3.51 36.74 25.72
C TYR A 161 -2.28 36.33 26.50
N TYR A 162 -1.40 37.29 26.72
CA TYR A 162 -0.22 37.14 27.57
C TYR A 162 0.11 38.49 28.20
N GLN A 163 0.66 38.47 29.41
CA GLN A 163 0.89 39.68 30.21
C GLN A 163 2.39 39.95 30.29
N LEU A 164 2.82 41.15 29.91
CA LEU A 164 4.20 41.61 30.04
C LEU A 164 4.24 42.94 30.79
N GLN A 165 5.21 43.06 31.69
CA GLN A 165 5.56 44.34 32.29
C GLN A 165 6.45 45.12 31.32
N THR A 166 5.89 46.15 30.68
CA THR A 166 6.62 46.97 29.68
C THR A 166 6.97 48.37 30.20
N ARG A 167 6.63 48.66 31.46
CA ARG A 167 6.78 49.97 32.12
C ARG A 167 7.41 49.80 33.49
N SER A 168 7.69 50.92 34.17
CA SER A 168 8.29 50.97 35.52
C SER A 168 7.56 50.07 36.53
N ALA A 169 8.25 49.71 37.60
CA ALA A 169 7.73 48.81 38.64
C ALA A 169 6.43 49.30 39.30
N ASP A 170 6.17 50.61 39.25
CA ASP A 170 5.00 51.27 39.83
C ASP A 170 3.73 51.19 38.96
N GLU A 171 3.82 50.68 37.72
CA GLU A 171 2.66 50.52 36.82
C GLU A 171 2.23 49.04 36.68
N PRO A 172 0.92 48.76 36.56
CA PRO A 172 0.42 47.40 36.40
C PRO A 172 0.87 46.78 35.06
N MET A 173 0.94 45.44 35.02
CA MET A 173 1.29 44.69 33.81
C MET A 173 0.41 45.01 32.61
N THR A 174 1.00 45.11 31.41
CA THR A 174 0.28 45.34 30.15
C THR A 174 -0.21 44.02 29.58
N THR A 175 -1.48 43.94 29.19
CA THR A 175 -2.04 42.72 28.60
C THR A 175 -2.00 42.80 27.07
N PHE A 176 -1.31 41.88 26.42
CA PHE A 176 -1.29 41.74 24.97
C PHE A 176 -2.29 40.69 24.53
N VAL A 177 -3.20 41.06 23.64
CA VAL A 177 -4.26 40.18 23.14
C VAL A 177 -4.10 39.98 21.64
N GLN A 178 -4.18 38.73 21.18
CA GLN A 178 -4.16 38.36 19.78
C GLN A 178 -5.42 37.55 19.43
N CYS A 179 -6.16 37.96 18.41
CA CYS A 179 -7.28 37.17 17.90
C CYS A 179 -6.77 35.98 17.09
N THR A 180 -7.27 34.78 17.37
CA THR A 180 -6.89 33.54 16.66
C THR A 180 -7.51 33.43 15.27
N ASN A 181 -8.60 34.16 15.01
CA ASN A 181 -9.33 34.09 13.74
C ASN A 181 -8.81 35.07 12.68
N CYS A 182 -8.45 36.29 13.09
CA CYS A 182 -8.07 37.36 12.15
C CYS A 182 -6.66 37.92 12.40
N ASN A 183 -5.92 37.29 13.31
CA ASN A 183 -4.57 37.66 13.74
C ASN A 183 -4.39 39.13 14.17
N ASN A 184 -5.48 39.84 14.47
CA ASN A 184 -5.42 41.19 14.99
C ASN A 184 -4.80 41.19 16.39
N ARG A 185 -3.88 42.11 16.67
CA ARG A 185 -3.18 42.25 17.95
C ARG A 185 -3.44 43.63 18.53
N TRP A 186 -3.73 43.71 19.83
CA TRP A 186 -3.92 44.97 20.53
C TRP A 186 -3.50 44.85 22.00
N ARG A 187 -3.34 46.01 22.65
CA ARG A 187 -3.02 46.12 24.08
C ARG A 187 -4.26 46.48 24.88
N PHE A 188 -4.38 45.92 26.08
CA PHE A 188 -5.40 46.25 27.08
C PHE A 188 -4.72 46.67 28.38
#